data_AF-A0A821YLY7-F1
#
_entry.id   AF-A0A821YLY7-F1
#
_cell.length_a   1.000
_cell.length_b   1.000
_cell.length_c   1.000
_cell.angle_alpha   90.00
_cell.angle_beta   90.00
_cell.angle_gamma   90.00
#
_symmetry.space_group_name_H-M   'P 1'
#
loop_
_entity.id
_entity.type
_entity.pdbx_description
1 polymer ?
#
loop_
_entity_poly.entity_id
_entity_poly.type
_entity_poly.pdbx_seq_one_letter_code
_entity_poly.pdbx_strand_id
1 'polypeptide(L)'
;YHHHHFSALLPMQIIGSSDDDEPLLAQESCDERAIELSPPIDHRSSSSAREFPLTKQQIDYKQLKTGFLISVAYSAAVGGMGTLVGTGPNIFVKGFTDQFYSNGSTAFEVSFANFTLFAFPMSLVLIVLCWFWLQLLLFQWRKVDASVQESQKHVQSILKQQYKALGSMSWQEGTIIILFFILLILWVTRDFSNINGWSVLFRKEYVTDGTAALLIGSLPLILPNKNPLKKNWDYNPILEWSHLSKVFPWGVFMLQGAGLAIADGFKVYFKK
;
A
#
# COMPACT_ATOMS: atom_id res chain seq x y z
N TYR A 1 -27.20 -17.02 -43.09
CA TYR A 1 -28.37 -16.48 -42.38
C TYR A 1 -27.93 -16.14 -40.96
N HIS A 2 -27.97 -14.85 -40.65
CA HIS A 2 -27.75 -14.15 -39.36
C HIS A 2 -26.41 -14.24 -38.60
N HIS A 3 -25.63 -13.16 -38.75
CA HIS A 3 -24.73 -12.57 -37.75
C HIS A 3 -25.51 -12.09 -36.50
N HIS A 4 -24.86 -12.04 -35.32
CA HIS A 4 -24.70 -10.81 -34.52
C HIS A 4 -23.77 -11.03 -33.29
N HIS A 5 -22.74 -10.18 -33.20
CA HIS A 5 -22.03 -9.78 -31.98
C HIS A 5 -22.97 -9.02 -31.04
N PHE A 6 -22.75 -9.06 -29.71
CA PHE A 6 -22.97 -7.88 -28.86
C PHE A 6 -22.13 -7.91 -27.56
N SER A 7 -21.41 -6.81 -27.35
CA SER A 7 -20.71 -6.41 -26.14
C SER A 7 -21.56 -5.40 -25.36
N ALA A 8 -21.16 -5.13 -24.11
CA ALA A 8 -21.38 -3.88 -23.34
C ALA A 8 -22.40 -3.90 -22.18
N LEU A 9 -21.80 -3.99 -20.99
CA LEU A 9 -22.03 -3.29 -19.72
C LEU A 9 -22.81 -1.95 -19.79
N LEU A 10 -23.76 -1.78 -18.87
CA LEU A 10 -24.45 -0.53 -18.50
C LEU A 10 -24.15 -0.19 -17.02
N PRO A 11 -23.95 1.08 -16.64
CA PRO A 11 -23.87 1.52 -15.24
C PRO A 11 -25.22 2.01 -14.69
N MET A 12 -25.36 1.88 -13.37
CA MET A 12 -26.53 2.10 -12.52
C MET A 12 -26.73 3.58 -12.17
N GLN A 13 -27.99 4.05 -12.23
CA GLN A 13 -28.48 5.40 -11.91
C GLN A 13 -28.37 5.75 -10.41
N ILE A 14 -28.11 7.03 -10.11
CA ILE A 14 -28.27 7.66 -8.79
C ILE A 14 -29.60 8.42 -8.76
N ILE A 15 -30.33 8.24 -7.65
CA ILE A 15 -31.69 8.72 -7.32
C ILE A 15 -31.65 10.17 -6.79
N GLY A 16 -32.70 10.96 -7.05
CA GLY A 16 -32.94 12.30 -6.47
C GLY A 16 -34.17 12.38 -5.55
N SER A 17 -34.25 13.48 -4.78
CA SER A 17 -35.42 14.01 -4.02
C SER A 17 -35.05 15.43 -3.49
N SER A 18 -35.63 16.57 -3.95
CA SER A 18 -36.87 17.30 -3.50
C SER A 18 -36.82 17.71 -2.00
N ASP A 19 -37.13 18.92 -1.49
CA ASP A 19 -37.68 20.22 -1.95
C ASP A 19 -37.31 21.33 -0.91
N ASP A 20 -37.53 22.62 -1.26
CA ASP A 20 -38.02 23.76 -0.42
C ASP A 20 -37.31 25.13 -0.63
N ASP A 21 -38.04 26.02 -1.34
CA ASP A 21 -38.31 27.47 -1.19
C ASP A 21 -37.28 28.63 -1.38
N GLU A 22 -37.56 29.39 -2.46
CA GLU A 22 -37.38 30.81 -2.91
C GLU A 22 -36.99 31.98 -1.93
N PRO A 23 -36.76 33.26 -2.36
CA PRO A 23 -37.00 33.90 -3.68
C PRO A 23 -35.95 34.93 -4.21
N LEU A 24 -36.29 35.54 -5.37
CA LEU A 24 -36.01 36.93 -5.85
C LEU A 24 -35.12 37.13 -7.10
N LEU A 25 -35.78 37.08 -8.26
CA LEU A 25 -35.96 38.21 -9.20
C LEU A 25 -34.77 39.17 -9.40
N ALA A 26 -33.91 38.92 -10.40
CA ALA A 26 -33.27 39.96 -11.24
C ALA A 26 -32.29 39.37 -12.27
N GLN A 27 -32.72 38.58 -13.25
CA GLN A 27 -31.80 38.27 -14.38
C GLN A 27 -32.42 37.83 -15.72
N GLU A 28 -33.73 37.94 -15.89
CA GLU A 28 -34.43 37.38 -17.05
C GLU A 28 -34.50 38.28 -18.31
N SER A 29 -33.64 39.29 -18.48
CA SER A 29 -33.80 40.26 -19.59
C SER A 29 -32.72 40.26 -20.68
N CYS A 30 -31.76 39.33 -20.70
CA CYS A 30 -30.64 39.42 -21.66
C CYS A 30 -30.39 38.23 -22.60
N ASP A 31 -31.02 37.06 -22.44
CA ASP A 31 -30.61 35.87 -23.21
C ASP A 31 -31.50 35.46 -24.40
N GLU A 32 -32.61 36.17 -24.67
CA GLU A 32 -33.58 35.77 -25.72
C GLU A 32 -33.19 36.14 -27.17
N ARG A 33 -32.02 36.75 -27.43
CA ARG A 33 -31.63 37.18 -28.80
C ARG A 33 -30.52 36.37 -29.48
N ALA A 34 -30.04 35.28 -28.88
CA ALA A 34 -28.89 34.54 -29.42
C ALA A 34 -29.22 33.17 -30.06
N ILE A 35 -30.49 32.76 -30.16
CA ILE A 35 -30.85 31.36 -30.51
C ILE A 35 -31.16 31.13 -32.00
N GLU A 36 -31.38 32.15 -32.83
CA GLU A 36 -31.64 31.95 -34.27
C GLU A 36 -30.38 32.08 -35.14
N LEU A 37 -29.43 31.14 -35.03
CA LEU A 37 -28.50 30.82 -36.13
C LEU A 37 -27.73 29.52 -35.83
N SER A 38 -28.38 28.38 -36.03
CA SER A 38 -27.70 27.08 -36.09
C SER A 38 -28.29 26.24 -37.22
N PRO A 39 -27.48 25.71 -38.17
CA PRO A 39 -27.97 24.83 -39.22
C PRO A 39 -28.33 23.44 -38.64
N PRO A 40 -29.14 22.63 -39.35
CA PRO A 40 -29.72 21.42 -38.77
C PRO A 40 -28.66 20.36 -38.43
N ILE A 41 -28.85 19.69 -37.30
CA ILE A 41 -27.99 18.62 -36.77
C ILE A 41 -28.10 17.40 -37.68
N ASP A 42 -27.03 17.09 -38.41
CA ASP A 42 -26.89 15.86 -39.18
C ASP A 42 -26.50 14.71 -38.23
N HIS A 43 -27.36 13.71 -38.08
CA HIS A 43 -27.21 12.58 -37.14
C HIS A 43 -26.15 11.54 -37.57
N ARG A 44 -25.14 11.92 -38.39
CA ARG A 44 -24.16 10.97 -38.97
C ARG A 44 -22.73 11.07 -38.46
N SER A 45 -22.44 11.84 -37.42
CA SER A 45 -21.08 11.94 -36.87
C SER A 45 -20.93 11.32 -35.47
N SER A 46 -21.21 10.03 -35.33
CA SER A 46 -20.72 9.22 -34.21
C SER A 46 -19.54 8.35 -34.66
N SER A 47 -18.47 8.97 -35.15
CA SER A 47 -17.20 8.28 -35.34
C SER A 47 -16.05 9.25 -35.17
N SER A 48 -15.11 8.89 -34.30
CA SER A 48 -13.86 9.60 -33.99
C SER A 48 -14.02 10.73 -32.96
N ALA A 49 -13.90 10.36 -31.68
CA ALA A 49 -13.24 11.23 -30.74
C ALA A 49 -11.84 11.50 -31.31
N ARG A 50 -11.63 12.69 -31.88
CA ARG A 50 -10.34 13.10 -32.42
C ARG A 50 -9.32 13.06 -31.27
N GLU A 51 -8.49 12.02 -31.23
CA GLU A 51 -7.25 12.06 -30.47
C GLU A 51 -6.39 13.16 -31.07
N PHE A 52 -6.35 14.32 -30.41
CA PHE A 52 -5.41 15.36 -30.77
C PHE A 52 -3.99 14.79 -30.63
N PRO A 53 -3.12 14.91 -31.66
CA PRO A 53 -1.77 14.39 -31.58
C PRO A 53 -1.03 15.08 -30.43
N LEU A 54 -0.64 14.29 -29.43
CA LEU A 54 0.12 14.76 -28.28
C LEU A 54 1.43 15.39 -28.77
N THR A 55 1.77 16.56 -28.25
CA THR A 55 3.06 17.19 -28.55
C THR A 55 4.19 16.28 -28.05
N LYS A 56 5.36 16.26 -28.71
CA LYS A 56 6.52 15.42 -28.33
C LYS A 56 6.86 15.51 -26.82
N GLN A 57 6.73 16.71 -26.25
CA GLN A 57 6.92 16.98 -24.82
C GLN A 57 5.88 16.30 -23.91
N GLN A 58 4.62 16.19 -24.36
CA GLN A 58 3.56 15.47 -23.64
C GLN A 58 3.77 13.95 -23.68
N ILE A 59 4.32 13.43 -24.79
CA ILE A 59 4.68 12.00 -24.93
C ILE A 59 5.81 11.64 -23.95
N ASP A 60 6.88 12.44 -23.89
CA ASP A 60 7.99 12.22 -22.95
C ASP A 60 7.52 12.30 -21.48
N TYR A 61 6.63 13.25 -21.14
CA TYR A 61 6.04 13.33 -19.79
C TYR A 61 5.21 12.10 -19.43
N LYS A 62 4.38 11.60 -20.35
CA LYS A 62 3.55 10.40 -20.10
C LYS A 62 4.42 9.16 -19.89
N GLN A 63 5.51 9.02 -20.64
CA GLN A 63 6.46 7.93 -20.47
C GLN A 63 7.21 8.01 -19.14
N LEU A 64 7.68 9.21 -18.74
CA LEU A 64 8.32 9.42 -17.44
C LEU A 64 7.39 9.12 -16.27
N LYS A 65 6.13 9.61 -16.32
CA LYS A 65 5.12 9.31 -15.30
C LYS A 65 4.84 7.81 -15.19
N THR A 66 4.68 7.14 -16.33
CA THR A 66 4.45 5.70 -16.39
C THR A 66 5.64 4.91 -15.84
N GLY A 67 6.86 5.29 -16.23
CA GLY A 67 8.09 4.68 -15.74
C GLY A 67 8.27 4.84 -14.23
N PHE A 68 7.96 6.01 -13.68
CA PHE A 68 8.00 6.24 -12.23
C PHE A 68 6.98 5.38 -11.49
N LEU A 69 5.73 5.32 -11.95
CA LEU A 69 4.68 4.50 -11.33
C LEU A 69 5.03 3.00 -11.34
N ILE A 70 5.54 2.49 -12.47
CA ILE A 70 5.99 1.10 -12.60
C ILE A 70 7.17 0.83 -11.65
N SER A 71 8.13 1.74 -11.56
CA SER A 71 9.29 1.60 -10.67
C SER A 71 8.89 1.52 -9.20
N VAL A 72 7.95 2.37 -8.76
CA VAL A 72 7.43 2.35 -7.39
C VAL A 72 6.67 1.04 -7.11
N ALA A 73 5.83 0.58 -8.06
CA ALA A 73 5.09 -0.67 -7.91
C ALA A 73 6.01 -1.90 -7.77
N TYR A 74 7.03 -2.01 -8.62
CA TYR A 74 8.01 -3.10 -8.53
C TYR A 74 8.85 -3.02 -7.25
N SER A 75 9.27 -1.81 -6.85
CA SER A 75 10.03 -1.61 -5.62
C SER A 75 9.21 -2.01 -4.38
N ALA A 76 7.91 -1.70 -4.35
CA ALA A 76 7.01 -2.11 -3.29
C ALA A 76 6.85 -3.65 -3.24
N ALA A 77 6.68 -4.29 -4.40
CA ALA A 77 6.56 -5.74 -4.50
C ALA A 77 7.83 -6.47 -4.05
N VAL A 78 9.01 -6.04 -4.53
CA VAL A 78 10.29 -6.66 -4.16
C VAL A 78 10.65 -6.38 -2.71
N GLY A 79 10.46 -5.14 -2.24
CA GLY A 79 10.72 -4.79 -0.84
C GLY A 79 9.88 -5.58 0.16
N GLY A 80 8.63 -5.91 -0.19
CA GLY A 80 7.77 -6.77 0.62
C GLY A 80 8.31 -8.20 0.80
N MET A 81 9.17 -8.69 -0.10
CA MET A 81 9.78 -10.01 0.04
C MET A 81 10.88 -10.06 1.10
N GLY A 82 11.48 -8.92 1.45
CA GLY A 82 12.64 -8.86 2.34
C GLY A 82 12.36 -9.13 3.82
N THR A 83 11.11 -9.06 4.26
CA THR A 83 10.73 -9.31 5.67
C THR A 83 9.56 -10.27 5.76
N LEU A 84 9.46 -10.95 6.91
CA LEU A 84 8.42 -11.94 7.15
C LEU A 84 7.00 -11.34 7.10
N VAL A 85 6.83 -10.10 7.56
CA VAL A 85 5.51 -9.40 7.62
C VAL A 85 5.22 -8.63 6.31
N GLY A 86 6.16 -8.58 5.38
CA GLY A 86 6.02 -7.73 4.19
C GLY A 86 4.96 -8.22 3.20
N THR A 87 4.74 -9.53 3.07
CA THR A 87 3.71 -10.09 2.18
C THR A 87 3.00 -11.30 2.79
N GLY A 88 1.73 -11.52 2.41
CA GLY A 88 0.93 -12.65 2.88
C GLY A 88 1.58 -14.04 2.68
N PRO A 89 2.20 -14.34 1.52
CA PRO A 89 2.88 -15.62 1.30
C PRO A 89 3.99 -15.91 2.33
N ASN A 90 4.76 -14.92 2.76
CA ASN A 90 5.83 -15.09 3.75
C ASN A 90 5.26 -15.57 5.11
N ILE A 91 4.17 -14.94 5.55
CA ILE A 91 3.48 -15.32 6.79
C ILE A 91 2.87 -16.72 6.65
N PHE A 92 2.32 -17.06 5.48
CA PHE A 92 1.77 -18.38 5.22
C PHE A 92 2.84 -19.47 5.29
N VAL A 93 4.01 -19.25 4.69
CA VAL A 93 5.15 -20.17 4.77
C VAL A 93 5.58 -20.42 6.21
N LYS A 94 5.64 -19.37 7.04
CA LYS A 94 5.93 -19.54 8.48
C LYS A 94 4.85 -20.37 9.17
N GLY A 95 3.57 -20.03 9.02
CA GLY A 95 2.48 -20.78 9.65
C GLY A 95 2.46 -22.26 9.23
N PHE A 96 2.73 -22.52 7.95
CA PHE A 96 2.88 -23.88 7.43
C PHE A 96 4.10 -24.59 8.04
N THR A 97 5.26 -23.93 8.09
CA THR A 97 6.47 -24.54 8.65
C THR A 97 6.33 -24.86 10.14
N ASP A 98 5.74 -23.94 10.91
CA ASP A 98 5.46 -24.11 12.34
C ASP A 98 4.52 -25.30 12.59
N GLN A 99 3.51 -25.51 11.73
CA GLN A 99 2.54 -26.59 11.88
C GLN A 99 3.08 -27.96 11.46
N PHE A 100 3.86 -28.02 10.38
CA PHE A 100 4.27 -29.29 9.77
C PHE A 100 5.66 -29.75 10.17
N TYR A 101 6.58 -28.83 10.50
CA TYR A 101 7.99 -29.12 10.74
C TYR A 101 8.45 -28.91 12.19
N SER A 102 7.64 -28.31 13.07
CA SER A 102 8.02 -28.08 14.48
C SER A 102 8.30 -29.36 15.29
N ASN A 103 7.82 -30.52 14.83
CA ASN A 103 7.98 -31.82 15.50
C ASN A 103 9.10 -32.69 14.92
N GLY A 104 9.83 -32.23 13.89
CA GLY A 104 10.92 -32.99 13.24
C GLY A 104 12.30 -32.58 13.73
N SER A 105 13.25 -33.51 13.72
CA SER A 105 14.66 -33.36 14.18
C SER A 105 15.51 -32.31 13.43
N THR A 106 14.90 -31.48 12.58
CA THR A 106 15.54 -30.39 11.85
C THR A 106 15.03 -29.07 12.44
N ALA A 107 15.56 -28.71 13.61
CA ALA A 107 15.11 -27.61 14.46
C ALA A 107 15.47 -26.21 13.92
N PHE A 108 15.13 -25.90 12.66
CA PHE A 108 15.22 -24.54 12.15
C PHE A 108 13.88 -23.83 12.36
N GLU A 109 13.77 -23.13 13.50
CA GLU A 109 12.62 -22.25 13.74
C GLU A 109 12.68 -21.06 12.77
N VAL A 110 11.61 -20.89 11.99
CA VAL A 110 11.45 -19.73 11.10
C VAL A 110 11.04 -18.52 11.93
N SER A 111 12.02 -17.94 12.63
CA SER A 111 11.86 -16.69 13.35
C SER A 111 11.85 -15.49 12.39
N PHE A 112 11.24 -14.38 12.81
CA PHE A 112 11.30 -13.12 12.07
C PHE A 112 12.75 -12.73 11.76
N ALA A 113 13.64 -12.86 12.75
CA ALA A 113 15.05 -12.50 12.62
C ALA A 113 15.77 -13.38 11.60
N ASN A 114 15.62 -14.71 11.68
CA ASN A 114 16.26 -15.65 10.76
C ASN A 114 15.75 -15.48 9.32
N PHE A 115 14.43 -15.32 9.16
CA PHE A 115 13.83 -15.09 7.86
C PHE A 115 14.33 -13.78 7.25
N THR A 116 14.32 -12.69 8.02
CA THR A 116 14.75 -11.38 7.54
C THR A 116 16.24 -11.38 7.21
N LEU A 117 17.09 -12.02 8.02
CA LEU A 117 18.52 -12.13 7.75
C LEU A 117 18.80 -12.86 6.42
N PHE A 118 17.98 -13.85 6.06
CA PHE A 118 18.07 -14.57 4.80
C PHE A 118 17.45 -13.80 3.62
N ALA A 119 16.23 -13.29 3.77
CA ALA A 119 15.44 -12.71 2.69
C ALA A 119 15.80 -11.26 2.38
N PHE A 120 16.23 -10.48 3.37
CA PHE A 120 16.53 -9.06 3.19
C PHE A 120 17.72 -8.81 2.25
N PRO A 121 18.87 -9.50 2.38
CA PRO A 121 19.98 -9.34 1.42
C PRO A 121 19.57 -9.73 0.00
N MET A 122 18.80 -10.81 -0.14
CA MET A 122 18.28 -11.26 -1.43
C MET A 122 17.33 -10.23 -2.06
N SER A 123 16.43 -9.65 -1.26
CA SER A 123 15.55 -8.57 -1.69
C SER A 123 16.32 -7.34 -2.14
N LEU A 124 17.43 -6.99 -1.48
CA LEU A 124 18.26 -5.85 -1.86
C LEU A 124 18.92 -6.07 -3.23
N VAL A 125 19.46 -7.27 -3.47
CA VAL A 125 20.01 -7.66 -4.78
C VAL A 125 18.93 -7.58 -5.86
N LEU A 126 17.73 -8.08 -5.59
CA LEU A 126 16.61 -8.03 -6.52
C LEU A 126 16.15 -6.60 -6.82
N ILE A 127 16.17 -5.69 -5.84
CA ILE A 127 15.87 -4.26 -6.06
C ILE A 127 16.89 -3.66 -7.04
N VAL A 128 18.19 -3.95 -6.86
CA VAL A 128 19.25 -3.44 -7.75
C VAL A 128 19.11 -4.03 -9.16
N LEU A 129 18.82 -5.33 -9.28
CA LEU A 129 18.57 -5.97 -10.58
C LEU A 129 17.32 -5.42 -11.26
N CYS A 130 16.25 -5.19 -10.50
CA CYS A 130 15.01 -4.60 -11.00
C CYS A 130 15.24 -3.16 -11.48
N TRP A 131 16.02 -2.38 -10.72
CA TRP A 131 16.42 -1.04 -11.13
C TRP A 131 17.21 -1.06 -12.45
N PHE A 132 18.18 -1.96 -12.59
CA PHE A 132 18.93 -2.11 -13.85
C PHE A 132 18.01 -2.52 -15.01
N TRP A 133 17.11 -3.48 -14.78
CA TRP A 133 16.14 -3.95 -15.77
C TRP A 133 15.19 -2.85 -16.24
N LEU A 134 14.66 -2.05 -15.30
CA LEU A 134 13.81 -0.90 -15.61
C LEU A 134 14.57 0.20 -16.34
N GLN A 135 15.85 0.41 -16.00
CA GLN A 135 16.70 1.37 -16.70
C GLN A 135 16.92 0.95 -18.17
N LEU A 136 17.12 -0.35 -18.43
CA LEU A 136 17.23 -0.88 -19.78
C LEU A 136 15.94 -0.71 -20.59
N LEU A 137 14.79 -1.06 -20.00
CA LEU A 137 13.49 -1.04 -20.67
C LEU A 137 12.95 0.38 -20.94
N LEU A 138 13.02 1.26 -19.94
CA LEU A 138 12.39 2.58 -20.00
C LEU A 138 13.29 3.61 -20.65
N PHE A 139 14.59 3.54 -20.40
CA PHE A 139 15.50 4.60 -20.80
C PHE A 139 16.39 4.21 -21.97
N GLN A 140 16.53 2.93 -22.37
CA GLN A 140 17.36 2.49 -23.51
C GLN A 140 18.73 3.20 -23.59
N TRP A 141 19.31 3.61 -22.46
CA TRP A 141 20.52 4.44 -22.39
C TRP A 141 20.45 5.77 -23.16
N ARG A 142 19.25 6.34 -23.36
CA ARG A 142 19.07 7.68 -23.94
C ARG A 142 19.85 8.68 -23.09
N LYS A 143 20.73 9.45 -23.73
CA LYS A 143 21.40 10.57 -23.09
C LYS A 143 20.32 11.54 -22.59
N VAL A 144 20.42 11.91 -21.32
CA VAL A 144 19.59 12.97 -20.75
C VAL A 144 19.98 14.27 -21.46
N ASP A 145 19.15 14.72 -22.39
CA ASP A 145 19.39 15.96 -23.13
C ASP A 145 19.38 17.17 -22.18
N ALA A 146 20.11 18.23 -22.53
CA ALA A 146 20.24 19.44 -21.72
C ALA A 146 18.89 20.15 -21.45
N SER A 147 17.86 19.92 -22.29
CA SER A 147 16.49 20.42 -22.07
C SER A 147 15.79 19.80 -20.85
N VAL A 148 16.29 18.67 -20.33
CA VAL A 148 15.80 18.03 -19.11
C VAL A 148 16.16 18.83 -17.86
N GLN A 149 17.20 19.67 -17.92
CA GLN A 149 17.74 20.37 -16.75
C GLN A 149 16.80 21.46 -16.21
N GLU A 150 15.98 22.07 -17.07
CA GLU A 150 14.95 23.02 -16.66
C GLU A 150 13.73 22.31 -16.04
N SER A 151 13.32 21.17 -16.64
CA SER A 151 12.31 20.28 -16.05
C SER A 151 12.74 19.71 -14.69
N GLN A 152 14.03 19.40 -14.50
CA GLN A 152 14.53 18.91 -13.21
C GLN A 152 14.37 19.96 -12.10
N LYS A 153 14.66 21.24 -12.39
CA LYS A 153 14.49 22.32 -11.42
C LYS A 153 13.03 22.53 -11.03
N HIS A 154 12.11 22.41 -11.99
CA HIS A 154 10.67 22.49 -11.73
C HIS A 154 10.16 21.31 -10.89
N VAL A 155 10.59 20.09 -11.20
CA VAL A 155 10.23 18.90 -10.40
C VAL A 155 10.80 18.99 -8.99
N GLN A 156 12.04 19.44 -8.84
CA GLN A 156 12.67 19.65 -7.53
C GLN A 156 11.97 20.74 -6.71
N SER A 157 11.52 21.83 -7.33
CA SER A 157 10.80 22.89 -6.61
C SER A 157 9.43 22.40 -6.13
N ILE A 158 8.71 21.63 -6.95
CA ILE A 158 7.46 20.98 -6.56
C ILE A 158 7.71 20.00 -5.40
N LEU A 159 8.71 19.12 -5.51
CA LEU A 159 9.06 18.17 -4.44
C LEU A 159 9.40 18.89 -3.13
N LYS A 160 10.17 19.98 -3.20
CA LYS A 160 10.54 20.78 -2.02
C LYS A 160 9.34 21.51 -1.43
N GLN A 161 8.41 21.98 -2.26
CA GLN A 161 7.17 22.59 -1.81
C GLN A 161 6.27 21.57 -1.11
N GLN A 162 6.10 20.38 -1.70
CA GLN A 162 5.34 19.28 -1.08
C GLN A 162 6.00 18.83 0.22
N TYR A 163 7.32 18.63 0.24
CA TYR A 163 8.07 18.28 1.45
C TYR A 163 7.90 19.33 2.57
N LYS A 164 7.94 20.63 2.22
CA LYS A 164 7.65 21.71 3.18
C LYS A 164 6.19 21.70 3.67
N ALA A 165 5.25 21.30 2.82
CA ALA A 165 3.84 21.22 3.16
C ALA A 165 3.52 20.09 4.15
N LEU A 166 4.35 19.04 4.23
CA LEU A 166 4.20 17.98 5.24
C LEU A 166 4.38 18.51 6.68
N GLY A 167 5.07 19.64 6.87
CA GLY A 167 5.28 20.23 8.19
C GLY A 167 6.31 19.49 9.05
N SER A 168 6.37 19.86 10.34
CA SER A 168 7.23 19.20 11.32
C SER A 168 6.61 17.89 11.80
N MET A 169 7.46 16.89 12.04
CA MET A 169 7.05 15.58 12.55
C MET A 169 6.14 15.70 13.78
N SER A 170 4.97 15.07 13.72
CA SER A 170 4.00 15.10 14.81
C SER A 170 4.42 14.19 15.97
N TRP A 171 3.87 14.42 17.17
CA TRP A 171 4.14 13.58 18.34
C TRP A 171 3.73 12.11 18.10
N GLN A 172 2.61 11.90 17.41
CA GLN A 172 2.09 10.58 17.07
C GLN A 172 3.03 9.84 16.13
N GLU A 173 3.48 10.51 15.05
CA GLU A 173 4.44 9.96 14.11
C GLU A 173 5.73 9.55 14.85
N GLY A 174 6.23 10.43 15.73
CA GLY A 174 7.43 10.14 16.53
C GLY A 174 7.25 8.89 17.39
N THR A 175 6.10 8.78 18.07
CA THR A 175 5.76 7.65 18.92
C THR A 175 5.65 6.35 18.13
N ILE A 176 5.00 6.36 16.96
CA ILE A 176 4.85 5.17 16.09
C ILE A 176 6.22 4.71 15.57
N ILE A 177 7.09 5.64 15.16
CA ILE A 177 8.45 5.30 14.72
C ILE A 177 9.24 4.64 15.85
N ILE A 178 9.16 5.19 17.07
CA ILE A 178 9.82 4.60 18.24
C ILE A 178 9.29 3.18 18.51
N LEU A 179 7.96 2.99 18.52
CA LEU A 179 7.35 1.66 18.71
C LEU A 179 7.77 0.67 17.62
N PHE A 180 7.85 1.10 16.37
CA PHE A 180 8.32 0.28 15.26
C PHE A 180 9.77 -0.19 15.47
N PHE A 181 10.68 0.70 15.87
CA PHE A 181 12.06 0.32 16.17
C PHE A 181 12.16 -0.59 17.40
N ILE A 182 11.35 -0.36 18.44
CA ILE A 182 11.26 -1.25 19.60
C ILE A 182 10.83 -2.65 19.15
N LEU A 183 9.81 -2.75 18.28
CA LEU A 183 9.36 -4.03 17.73
C LEU A 183 10.46 -4.74 16.94
N LEU A 184 11.19 -4.03 16.07
CA LEU A 184 12.31 -4.60 15.32
C LEU A 184 13.41 -5.12 16.25
N ILE A 185 13.78 -4.34 17.27
CA ILE A 185 14.76 -4.77 18.28
C ILE A 185 14.23 -6.00 19.00
N LEU A 186 12.96 -6.03 19.40
CA LEU A 186 12.35 -7.14 20.12
C LEU A 186 12.35 -8.42 19.28
N TRP A 187 12.07 -8.33 17.98
CA TRP A 187 12.18 -9.48 17.07
C TRP A 187 13.63 -9.97 16.88
N VAL A 188 14.58 -9.07 16.69
CA VAL A 188 16.00 -9.45 16.48
C VAL A 188 16.63 -10.03 17.75
N THR A 189 16.27 -9.48 18.91
CA THR A 189 16.82 -9.89 20.21
C THR A 189 16.06 -11.06 20.86
N ARG A 190 15.01 -11.59 20.20
CA ARG A 190 14.25 -12.74 20.70
C ARG A 190 15.13 -13.97 20.84
N ASP A 191 15.77 -14.38 19.75
CA ASP A 191 16.70 -15.50 19.70
C ASP A 191 17.86 -15.12 18.77
N PHE A 192 18.83 -14.39 19.33
CA PHE A 192 20.02 -14.00 18.59
C PHE A 192 20.97 -15.20 18.53
N SER A 193 21.35 -15.63 17.33
CA SER A 193 22.25 -16.77 17.07
C SER A 193 23.39 -16.87 18.10
N ASN A 194 23.29 -17.89 18.99
CA ASN A 194 24.21 -18.26 20.08
C ASN A 194 24.19 -17.45 21.40
N ILE A 195 23.41 -16.37 21.51
CA ILE A 195 23.21 -15.65 22.79
C ILE A 195 21.75 -15.80 23.17
N ASN A 196 21.49 -16.45 24.31
CA ASN A 196 20.16 -16.55 24.91
C ASN A 196 19.53 -15.15 24.97
N GLY A 197 18.52 -14.90 24.13
CA GLY A 197 17.83 -13.62 24.04
C GLY A 197 16.90 -13.39 25.22
N TRP A 198 16.03 -12.38 25.12
CA TRP A 198 14.99 -12.15 26.13
C TRP A 198 13.98 -13.31 26.23
N SER A 199 13.96 -14.20 25.23
CA SER A 199 13.13 -15.42 25.22
C SER A 199 13.37 -16.33 26.43
N VAL A 200 14.57 -16.33 27.01
CA VAL A 200 14.94 -17.19 28.15
C VAL A 200 14.28 -16.78 29.46
N LEU A 201 13.82 -15.53 29.56
CA LEU A 201 13.08 -15.05 30.73
C LEU A 201 11.68 -15.67 30.85
N PHE A 202 11.20 -16.33 29.79
CA PHE A 202 9.86 -16.87 29.70
C PHE A 202 9.88 -18.34 29.23
N ARG A 203 8.77 -19.04 29.41
CA ARG A 203 8.63 -20.40 28.86
C ARG A 203 8.59 -20.33 27.34
N LYS A 204 9.34 -21.22 26.68
CA LYS A 204 9.48 -21.27 25.20
C LYS A 204 8.13 -21.33 24.45
N GLU A 205 7.10 -21.89 25.05
CA GLU A 205 5.75 -22.00 24.45
C GLU A 205 5.02 -20.66 24.33
N TYR A 206 5.38 -19.64 25.13
CA TYR A 206 4.68 -18.36 25.18
C TYR A 206 5.43 -17.22 24.47
N VAL A 207 6.68 -17.46 24.07
CA VAL A 207 7.51 -16.47 23.39
C VAL A 207 7.50 -16.73 21.90
N THR A 208 6.77 -15.92 21.15
CA THR A 208 6.75 -15.97 19.69
C THR A 208 6.91 -14.58 19.10
N ASP A 209 7.29 -14.49 17.84
CA ASP A 209 7.31 -13.20 17.12
C ASP A 209 5.92 -12.54 17.09
N GLY A 210 4.84 -13.34 17.18
CA GLY A 210 3.47 -12.87 17.25
C GLY A 210 3.14 -12.20 18.58
N THR A 211 3.65 -12.70 19.72
CA THR A 211 3.37 -12.07 21.03
C THR A 211 4.04 -10.70 21.16
N ALA A 212 5.27 -10.56 20.67
CA ALA A 212 5.95 -9.27 20.54
C ALA A 212 5.15 -8.29 19.67
N ALA A 213 4.64 -8.74 18.51
CA ALA A 213 3.85 -7.94 17.60
C ALA A 213 2.51 -7.48 18.21
N LEU A 214 1.81 -8.37 18.90
CA LEU A 214 0.55 -8.04 19.58
C LEU A 214 0.76 -7.05 20.73
N LEU A 215 1.82 -7.24 21.52
CA LEU A 215 2.15 -6.34 22.62
C LEU A 215 2.43 -4.93 22.11
N ILE A 216 3.37 -4.78 21.18
CA ILE A 216 3.73 -3.46 20.64
C ILE A 216 2.59 -2.87 19.79
N GLY A 217 1.88 -3.69 19.02
CA GLY A 217 0.77 -3.26 18.16
C GLY A 217 -0.48 -2.82 18.92
N SER A 218 -0.65 -3.28 20.18
CA SER A 218 -1.74 -2.83 21.05
C SER A 218 -1.43 -1.52 21.79
N LEU A 219 -0.15 -1.14 21.96
CA LEU A 219 0.24 0.10 22.65
C LEU A 219 -0.34 1.38 22.01
N PRO A 220 -0.39 1.54 20.68
CA PRO A 220 -1.04 2.70 20.04
C PRO A 220 -2.52 2.87 20.40
N LEU A 221 -3.22 1.81 20.84
CA LEU A 221 -4.61 1.88 21.30
C LEU A 221 -4.74 2.52 22.70
N ILE A 222 -3.64 2.58 23.45
CA ILE A 222 -3.59 3.07 24.84
C ILE A 222 -2.80 4.38 24.93
N LEU A 223 -1.77 4.55 24.10
CA LEU A 223 -0.89 5.71 24.16
C LEU A 223 -1.59 6.98 23.67
N PRO A 224 -1.37 8.13 24.34
CA PRO A 224 -2.01 9.38 23.97
C PRO A 224 -1.43 9.93 22.67
N ASN A 225 -2.33 10.48 21.85
CA ASN A 225 -2.03 11.19 20.60
C ASN A 225 -1.22 12.47 20.85
N LYS A 226 -1.44 13.16 21.96
CA LYS A 226 -0.72 14.39 22.32
C LYS A 226 0.34 14.12 23.38
N ASN A 227 1.37 14.96 23.42
CA ASN A 227 2.42 14.86 24.42
C ASN A 227 1.81 15.00 25.84
N PRO A 228 1.92 13.95 26.68
CA PRO A 228 1.35 13.94 28.03
C PRO A 228 1.96 15.00 28.96
N LEU A 229 3.14 15.53 28.63
CA LEU A 229 3.83 16.55 29.42
C LEU A 229 3.30 17.98 29.16
N LYS A 230 2.38 18.18 28.20
CA LYS A 230 1.77 19.49 27.93
C LYS A 230 0.48 19.68 28.73
N LYS A 231 0.32 20.88 29.29
CA LYS A 231 -0.73 21.27 30.26
C LYS A 231 -2.18 21.15 29.74
N ASN A 232 -2.40 21.12 28.42
CA ASN A 232 -3.72 20.91 27.79
C ASN A 232 -3.89 19.44 27.40
N TRP A 233 -4.12 18.59 28.40
CA TRP A 233 -4.32 17.17 28.19
C TRP A 233 -5.76 16.88 27.78
N ASP A 234 -5.93 16.46 26.54
CA ASP A 234 -7.14 15.79 26.05
C ASP A 234 -6.73 14.38 25.63
N TYR A 235 -7.30 13.36 26.27
CA TYR A 235 -6.92 11.97 26.05
C TYR A 235 -7.64 11.45 24.81
N ASN A 236 -6.89 11.30 23.72
CA ASN A 236 -7.31 10.52 22.57
C ASN A 236 -6.19 9.54 22.25
N PRO A 237 -6.48 8.24 22.02
CA PRO A 237 -5.44 7.27 21.68
C PRO A 237 -4.83 7.60 20.30
N ILE A 238 -3.60 7.15 20.06
CA ILE A 238 -2.94 7.29 18.75
C ILE A 238 -3.75 6.59 17.66
N LEU A 239 -4.29 5.42 17.99
CA LEU A 239 -5.14 4.63 17.12
C LEU A 239 -6.47 4.31 17.82
N GLU A 240 -7.58 4.71 17.21
CA GLU A 240 -8.91 4.34 17.72
C GLU A 240 -9.29 2.92 17.30
N TRP A 241 -9.85 2.15 18.25
CA TRP A 241 -10.35 0.80 17.96
C TRP A 241 -11.40 0.78 16.84
N SER A 242 -12.28 1.78 16.82
CA SER A 242 -13.32 1.97 15.80
C SER A 242 -12.74 2.09 14.38
N HIS A 243 -11.55 2.69 14.25
CA HIS A 243 -10.83 2.83 13.00
C HIS A 243 -10.09 1.54 12.65
N LEU A 244 -9.35 0.98 13.61
CA LEU A 244 -8.61 -0.27 13.44
C LEU A 244 -9.54 -1.41 13.00
N SER A 245 -10.69 -1.59 13.65
CA SER A 245 -11.61 -2.69 13.34
C SER A 245 -12.17 -2.61 11.92
N LYS A 246 -12.26 -1.41 11.32
CA LYS A 246 -12.74 -1.19 9.95
C LYS A 246 -11.66 -1.40 8.91
N VAL A 247 -10.43 -0.97 9.19
CA VAL A 247 -9.31 -1.03 8.24
C VAL A 247 -8.61 -2.38 8.27
N PHE A 248 -8.66 -3.10 9.39
CA PHE A 248 -7.96 -4.37 9.55
C PHE A 248 -8.51 -5.42 8.55
N PRO A 249 -7.63 -6.13 7.81
CA PRO A 249 -8.04 -7.06 6.76
C PRO A 249 -8.46 -8.43 7.35
N TRP A 250 -9.59 -8.46 8.07
CA TRP A 250 -10.11 -9.67 8.72
C TRP A 250 -10.24 -10.86 7.78
N GLY A 251 -10.65 -10.62 6.53
CA GLY A 251 -10.78 -11.67 5.52
C GLY A 251 -9.47 -12.39 5.24
N VAL A 252 -8.35 -11.67 5.14
CA VAL A 252 -7.02 -12.26 4.90
C VAL A 252 -6.57 -13.09 6.09
N PHE A 253 -6.78 -12.58 7.31
CA PHE A 253 -6.46 -13.30 8.54
C PHE A 253 -7.26 -14.60 8.67
N MET A 254 -8.58 -14.54 8.44
CA MET A 254 -9.46 -15.72 8.50
C MET A 254 -9.13 -16.73 7.39
N LEU A 255 -8.83 -16.26 6.17
CA LEU A 255 -8.43 -17.12 5.05
C LEU A 255 -7.15 -17.90 5.37
N GLN A 256 -6.16 -17.23 5.97
CA GLN A 256 -4.91 -17.88 6.37
C GLN A 256 -5.14 -18.94 7.45
N GLY A 257 -5.97 -18.65 8.45
CA GLY A 257 -6.36 -19.63 9.49
C GLY A 257 -7.11 -20.84 8.92
N ALA A 258 -8.06 -20.59 8.01
CA ALA A 258 -8.80 -21.65 7.33
C ALA A 258 -7.88 -22.57 6.49
N GLY A 259 -6.89 -22.00 5.79
CA GLY A 259 -5.92 -22.77 5.01
C GLY A 259 -5.08 -23.74 5.86
N LEU A 260 -4.60 -23.29 7.02
CA LEU A 260 -3.86 -24.14 7.97
C LEU A 260 -4.75 -25.22 8.60
N ALA A 261 -6.01 -24.88 8.92
CA ALA A 261 -6.97 -25.84 9.47
C ALA A 261 -7.35 -26.95 8.47
N ILE A 262 -7.55 -26.60 7.20
CA ILE A 262 -7.81 -27.57 6.11
C ILE A 262 -6.59 -28.48 5.93
N ALA A 263 -5.38 -27.91 5.92
CA ALA A 263 -4.15 -28.68 5.78
C ALA A 263 -3.99 -29.70 6.93
N ASP A 264 -4.36 -29.33 8.16
CA ASP A 264 -4.37 -30.25 9.31
C ASP A 264 -5.39 -31.39 9.13
N GLY A 265 -6.60 -31.04 8.68
CA GLY A 265 -7.66 -32.01 8.43
C GLY A 265 -7.25 -33.10 7.44
N PHE A 266 -6.60 -32.72 6.33
CA PHE A 266 -6.05 -33.67 5.37
C PHE A 266 -4.92 -34.52 5.96
N LYS A 267 -4.04 -33.94 6.78
CA LYS A 267 -2.96 -34.68 7.46
C LYS A 267 -3.52 -35.80 8.35
N VAL A 268 -4.60 -35.54 9.08
CA VAL A 268 -5.27 -36.55 9.92
C VAL A 268 -5.96 -37.62 9.07
N TYR A 269 -6.63 -37.20 7.98
CA TYR A 269 -7.32 -38.11 7.07
C TYR A 269 -6.37 -39.12 6.39
N PHE A 270 -5.24 -38.65 5.86
CA PHE A 270 -4.26 -39.51 5.16
C PHE A 270 -3.33 -40.30 6.08
N LYS A 271 -3.40 -40.08 7.40
CA LYS A 271 -2.65 -40.86 8.40
C LYS A 271 -3.44 -42.08 8.91
N LYS A 272 -4.74 -42.17 8.57
CA LYS A 272 -5.57 -43.38 8.72
C LYS A 272 -5.51 -44.22 7.46
#